data_AF-A0A5J4R594-F1
#
_entry.id   AF-A0A5J4R594-F1
#
_cell.length_a   1.000
_cell.length_b   1.000
_cell.length_c   1.000
_cell.angle_alpha   90.00
_cell.angle_beta   90.00
_cell.angle_gamma   90.00
#
_symmetry.space_group_name_H-M   'P 1'
#
loop_
_entity.id
_entity.type
_entity.pdbx_description
1 polymer ?
#
loop_
_entity_poly.entity_id
_entity_poly.type
_entity_poly.pdbx_seq_one_letter_code
_entity_poly.pdbx_strand_id
1 'polypeptide(L)'
;MDSNPRTLTFFINDKEQPNYISNLPDTIRFWVNILTEGSSFKLLQFERLLRPAAKHGPQSKELKWGEHWFTGDIIFSDSDSESDPSTPDSDD
;
A
#
# COMPACT_ATOMS: atom_id res chain seq x y z
N MET A 1 23.39 -2.75 -18.95
CA MET A 1 22.13 -2.27 -18.35
C MET A 1 22.18 -2.67 -16.89
N ASP A 2 22.43 -1.71 -16.02
CA ASP A 2 22.39 -1.93 -14.58
C ASP A 2 20.94 -2.15 -14.19
N SER A 3 20.56 -3.42 -14.08
CA SER A 3 19.27 -3.80 -13.51
C SER A 3 19.35 -3.44 -12.04
N ASN A 4 18.53 -2.49 -11.58
CA ASN A 4 18.40 -2.20 -10.16
C ASN A 4 17.77 -3.45 -9.50
N PRO A 5 18.54 -4.28 -8.79
CA PRO A 5 18.12 -5.66 -8.49
C PRO A 5 17.06 -5.73 -7.37
N ARG A 6 16.68 -4.58 -6.81
CA ARG A 6 15.82 -4.48 -5.62
C ARG A 6 14.46 -3.86 -5.97
N THR A 7 13.72 -4.54 -6.83
CA THR A 7 12.34 -4.17 -7.19
C THR A 7 11.34 -5.22 -6.71
N LEU A 8 10.11 -4.79 -6.42
CA LEU A 8 8.96 -5.64 -6.15
C LEU A 8 7.87 -5.32 -7.16
N THR A 9 7.43 -6.34 -7.88
CA THR A 9 6.38 -6.24 -8.90
C THR A 9 5.23 -7.15 -8.52
N PHE A 10 4.00 -6.65 -8.69
CA PHE A 10 2.79 -7.38 -8.36
C PHE A 10 2.14 -7.96 -9.62
N PHE A 11 1.47 -9.09 -9.47
CA PHE A 11 0.74 -9.75 -10.53
C PHE A 11 -0.65 -10.15 -10.01
N ILE A 12 -1.68 -9.95 -10.83
CA ILE A 12 -3.04 -10.46 -10.58
C ILE A 12 -3.40 -11.33 -11.78
N ASN A 13 -3.64 -12.63 -11.55
CA ASN A 13 -3.91 -13.61 -12.61
C ASN A 13 -2.87 -13.52 -13.76
N ASP A 14 -1.59 -13.61 -13.40
CA ASP A 14 -0.43 -13.50 -14.30
C ASP A 14 -0.27 -12.17 -15.07
N LYS A 15 -1.14 -11.18 -14.80
CA LYS A 15 -1.03 -9.84 -15.38
C LYS A 15 -0.23 -8.93 -14.46
N GLU A 16 0.88 -8.41 -14.97
CA GLU A 16 1.73 -7.41 -14.29
C GLU A 16 0.90 -6.17 -13.94
N GLN A 17 1.03 -5.69 -12.70
CA GLN A 17 0.33 -4.50 -12.22
C GLN A 17 1.11 -3.22 -12.56
N PRO A 18 0.44 -2.08 -12.80
CA PRO A 18 1.11 -0.83 -13.18
C PRO A 18 2.09 -0.33 -12.11
N ASN A 19 1.71 -0.41 -10.84
CA ASN A 19 2.55 0.06 -9.74
C ASN A 19 3.57 -1.01 -9.38
N TYR A 20 4.85 -0.62 -9.33
CA TYR A 20 5.93 -1.47 -8.82
C TYR A 20 6.80 -0.65 -7.87
N ILE A 21 7.45 -1.34 -6.93
CA ILE A 21 8.30 -0.71 -5.93
C ILE A 21 9.76 -0.89 -6.33
N SER A 22 10.58 0.13 -6.16
CA SER A 22 12.02 0.08 -6.40
C SER A 22 12.81 0.56 -5.18
N ASN A 23 14.15 0.43 -5.24
CA ASN A 23 15.06 0.84 -4.18
C ASN A 23 14.78 0.15 -2.83
N LEU A 24 14.34 -1.12 -2.87
CA LEU A 24 14.06 -1.87 -1.64
C LEU A 24 15.35 -2.07 -0.83
N PRO A 25 15.25 -2.14 0.51
CA PRO A 25 16.39 -2.43 1.37
C PRO A 25 16.82 -3.90 1.23
N ASP A 26 17.98 -4.22 1.82
CA ASP A 26 18.57 -5.56 1.81
C ASP A 26 17.72 -6.62 2.49
N THR A 27 16.97 -6.22 3.50
CA THR A 27 16.06 -7.09 4.25
C THR A 27 14.67 -6.52 4.17
N ILE A 28 13.71 -7.35 3.74
CA ILE A 28 12.30 -6.98 3.62
C ILE A 28 11.45 -7.87 4.52
N ARG A 29 10.28 -7.37 4.93
CA ARG A 29 9.22 -8.14 5.55
C ARG A 29 7.95 -7.95 4.75
N PHE A 30 7.20 -9.03 4.58
CA PHE A 30 5.88 -8.96 3.95
C PHE A 30 4.84 -8.70 5.02
N TRP A 31 3.94 -7.75 4.74
CA TRP A 31 2.76 -7.50 5.55
C TRP A 31 1.54 -7.64 4.66
N VAL A 32 0.51 -8.32 5.17
CA VAL A 32 -0.76 -8.47 4.47
C VAL A 32 -1.84 -7.82 5.29
N ASN A 33 -2.53 -6.87 4.68
CA ASN A 33 -3.64 -6.15 5.28
C ASN A 33 -4.95 -6.75 4.74
N ILE A 34 -5.83 -7.17 5.65
CA ILE A 34 -7.14 -7.75 5.34
C ILE A 34 -8.19 -6.87 6.01
N LEU A 35 -9.08 -6.24 5.24
CA LEU A 35 -10.04 -5.25 5.75
C LEU A 35 -11.49 -5.76 5.77
N THR A 36 -11.85 -6.64 4.84
CA THR A 36 -13.23 -7.09 4.66
C THR A 36 -13.50 -8.36 5.45
N GLU A 37 -14.64 -8.42 6.14
CA GLU A 37 -15.09 -9.60 6.88
C GLU A 37 -15.13 -10.83 5.96
N GLY A 38 -14.69 -11.98 6.49
CA GLY A 38 -14.60 -13.24 5.74
C GLY A 38 -13.45 -13.31 4.73
N SER A 39 -12.66 -12.25 4.55
CA SER A 39 -11.49 -12.27 3.67
C SER A 39 -10.34 -13.06 4.28
N SER A 40 -9.66 -13.83 3.44
CA SER A 40 -8.45 -14.55 3.80
C SER A 40 -7.53 -14.67 2.60
N PHE A 41 -6.26 -14.93 2.85
CA PHE A 41 -5.31 -15.27 1.81
C PHE A 41 -4.54 -16.52 2.23
N LYS A 42 -4.03 -17.25 1.24
CA LYS A 42 -3.16 -18.40 1.46
C LYS A 42 -1.83 -18.16 0.76
N LEU A 43 -0.75 -18.16 1.53
CA LEU A 43 0.59 -18.22 0.98
C LEU A 43 0.84 -19.66 0.48
N LEU A 44 1.16 -19.80 -0.80
CA LEU A 44 1.38 -21.12 -1.41
C LEU A 44 2.83 -21.58 -1.22
N GLN A 45 3.78 -20.80 -1.70
CA GLN A 45 5.21 -21.13 -1.63
C GLN A 45 6.07 -19.88 -1.77
N PHE A 46 7.32 -19.99 -1.32
CA PHE A 46 8.39 -19.07 -1.68
C PHE A 46 9.23 -19.73 -2.76
N GLU A 47 9.27 -19.13 -3.93
CA GLU A 47 10.02 -19.64 -5.06
C GLU A 47 11.03 -18.60 -5.53
N ARG A 48 12.24 -19.07 -5.86
CA ARG A 48 13.26 -18.25 -6.50
C ARG A 48 13.26 -18.54 -7.99
N LEU A 49 12.88 -17.54 -8.77
CA LEU A 49 12.97 -17.60 -10.23
C LEU A 49 14.41 -17.33 -10.69
N LEU A 50 14.85 -18.05 -11.73
CA LEU A 50 16.17 -17.85 -12.36
C LEU A 50 16.25 -16.54 -13.15
N ARG A 51 15.11 -16.10 -13.70
CA ARG A 51 14.97 -14.83 -14.42
C ARG A 51 13.75 -14.08 -13.88
N PRO A 52 13.85 -12.75 -13.69
CA PRO A 52 12.68 -11.94 -13.35
C PRO A 52 11.58 -12.09 -14.41
N ALA A 53 10.34 -12.22 -13.97
CA ALA A 53 9.17 -12.26 -14.86
C ALA A 53 8.67 -10.87 -15.27
N ALA A 54 8.99 -9.85 -14.47
CA ALA A 54 8.56 -8.47 -14.68
C ALA A 54 9.24 -7.84 -15.90
N LYS A 55 8.48 -7.08 -16.68
CA LYS A 55 8.97 -6.37 -17.87
C LYS A 55 9.00 -4.86 -17.71
N HIS A 56 8.14 -4.29 -16.86
CA HIS A 56 7.96 -2.85 -16.65
C HIS A 56 7.71 -2.08 -17.96
N GLY A 57 6.43 -2.01 -18.35
CA GLY A 57 6.02 -1.32 -19.59
C GLY A 57 5.99 0.21 -19.47
N PRO A 58 5.71 0.94 -20.56
CA PRO A 58 5.62 2.40 -20.55
C PRO A 58 4.56 2.98 -19.59
N GLN A 59 3.58 2.17 -19.22
CA GLN A 59 2.50 2.54 -18.29
C GLN A 59 2.81 2.15 -16.83
N SER A 60 3.97 1.56 -16.57
CA SER A 60 4.38 1.20 -15.22
C SER A 60 4.79 2.45 -14.43
N LYS A 61 4.29 2.54 -13.20
CA LYS A 61 4.60 3.61 -12.25
C LYS A 61 5.55 3.09 -11.18
N GLU A 62 6.74 3.67 -11.14
CA GLU A 62 7.74 3.39 -10.11
C GLU A 62 7.36 4.08 -8.79
N LEU A 63 7.36 3.33 -7.70
CA LEU A 63 7.19 3.80 -6.34
C LEU A 63 8.49 3.54 -5.58
N LYS A 64 9.30 4.57 -5.39
CA LYS A 64 10.61 4.42 -4.73
C LYS A 64 10.43 4.23 -3.23
N TRP A 65 10.96 3.14 -2.71
CA TRP A 65 10.94 2.87 -1.29
C TRP A 65 11.59 4.02 -0.49
N GLY A 66 10.93 4.41 0.62
CA GLY A 66 11.36 5.51 1.48
C GLY A 66 10.86 6.89 1.05
N GLU A 67 10.22 7.02 -0.11
CA GLU A 67 9.59 8.25 -0.56
C GLU A 67 8.09 8.28 -0.25
N HIS A 68 7.50 9.47 -0.21
CA HIS A 68 6.07 9.64 -0.04
C HIS A 68 5.35 9.42 -1.37
N TRP A 69 4.42 8.45 -1.42
CA TRP A 69 3.77 8.03 -2.67
C TRP A 69 2.44 8.71 -2.97
N PHE A 70 1.89 9.44 -1.98
CA PHE A 70 0.63 10.15 -2.13
C PHE A 70 0.93 11.62 -2.45
N THR A 71 0.49 12.07 -3.62
CA THR A 71 0.45 13.49 -3.99
C THR A 71 -1.01 13.88 -4.01
N GLY A 72 -1.55 14.19 -2.84
CA GLY A 72 -2.90 14.67 -2.68
C GLY A 72 -3.04 15.18 -1.26
N ASP A 73 -3.38 16.45 -1.11
CA ASP A 73 -3.65 17.03 0.20
C ASP A 73 -4.77 16.21 0.84
N ILE A 74 -4.44 15.47 1.90
CA ILE A 74 -5.46 14.90 2.74
C ILE A 74 -6.06 16.09 3.48
N ILE A 75 -7.14 16.64 2.94
CA ILE A 75 -8.01 17.54 3.68
C ILE A 75 -8.72 16.63 4.70
N PHE A 76 -8.10 16.45 5.86
CA PHE A 76 -8.87 16.07 7.04
C PHE A 76 -9.79 17.24 7.32
N SER A 77 -11.03 17.16 6.84
CA SER A 77 -12.09 17.97 7.42
C SER A 77 -12.24 17.45 8.85
N ASP A 78 -11.68 18.17 9.81
CA ASP A 78 -12.01 18.01 11.22
C ASP A 78 -13.51 18.36 11.37
N SER A 79 -14.37 17.40 11.02
CA SER A 79 -15.78 17.38 11.40
C SER A 79 -15.85 16.47 12.60
N ASP A 80 -15.78 17.09 13.78
CA ASP A 80 -16.75 16.91 14.87
C ASP A 80 -16.10 17.32 16.19
N SER A 81 -16.07 18.63 16.44
CA SER A 81 -15.99 19.16 17.80
C SER A 81 -16.80 20.44 17.91
N GLU A 82 -18.11 20.32 18.12
CA GLU A 82 -18.78 21.21 19.08
C GLU A 82 -19.73 20.36 19.93
N SER A 83 -19.25 20.08 21.14
CA SER A 83 -20.04 19.77 22.32
C SER A 83 -21.10 20.85 22.54
N ASP A 84 -22.37 20.47 22.63
CA ASP A 84 -23.46 21.30 23.14
C ASP A 84 -23.58 21.09 24.66
N PRO A 85 -23.21 22.05 25.52
CA PRO A 85 -23.49 22.00 26.93
C PRO A 85 -24.58 23.03 27.24
N SER A 86 -25.85 22.64 27.13
CA SER A 86 -26.96 23.46 27.62
C SER A 86 -28.18 22.62 28.00
N THR A 87 -28.09 21.93 29.13
CA THR A 87 -29.27 21.72 29.98
C THR A 87 -28.93 22.23 31.38
N PRO A 88 -29.45 23.40 31.80
CA PRO A 88 -29.45 23.77 33.21
C PRO A 88 -30.46 22.90 33.95
N ASP A 89 -30.00 22.31 35.03
CA ASP A 89 -30.78 21.55 36.01
C ASP A 89 -32.00 22.35 36.48
N SER A 90 -33.16 21.71 36.43
CA SER A 90 -34.40 22.17 37.04
C SER A 90 -34.39 21.83 38.53
N ASP A 91 -33.99 22.79 39.37
CA ASP A 91 -34.27 22.80 40.81
C ASP A 91 -35.37 23.83 41.10
N ASP A 92 -36.62 23.35 41.25
CA ASP A 92 -37.65 23.67 42.28
C ASP A 92 -39.03 23.11 41.84
#